data_AF-A0A9P5MSS0-F1
#
_entry.id   AF-A0A9P5MSS0-F1
#
_cell.length_a   1.000
_cell.length_b   1.000
_cell.length_c   1.000
_cell.angle_alpha   90.00
_cell.angle_beta   90.00
_cell.angle_gamma   90.00
#
_symmetry.space_group_name_H-M   'P 1'
#
loop_
_entity.id
_entity.type
_entity.pdbx_description
1 polymer ?
#
loop_
_entity_poly.entity_id
_entity_poly.type
_entity_poly.pdbx_seq_one_letter_code
_entity_poly.pdbx_strand_id
1 'polypeptide(L)'
;MSLLAVLLSSLFFFSGIQVAAAAAISAPGCSSSTWSWTSNKQGQSACTVAAYMLSSCSGGSFTVAPLASSSQAYPGPTGGSDDADLCLCNTITYSLLSACDACQGSEWVSWATYKTNCTSVQAASSFPNPVPVGTSVPLWALIDVTVEGTWDPITAAIVGDTPEAGPGTVITSQ
;
A
#
# COMPACT_ATOMS: atom_id res chain seq x y z
N MET A 1 29.62 -28.18 -65.32
CA MET A 1 29.72 -28.34 -63.85
C MET A 1 30.13 -26.97 -63.32
N SER A 2 29.19 -26.04 -63.12
CA SER A 2 28.40 -25.82 -61.89
C SER A 2 29.35 -25.51 -60.71
N LEU A 3 29.35 -24.31 -60.12
CA LEU A 3 28.32 -23.86 -59.19
C LEU A 3 28.29 -22.32 -59.02
N LEU A 4 27.08 -21.78 -58.85
CA LEU A 4 26.77 -20.41 -58.46
C LEU A 4 27.18 -20.11 -57.00
N ALA A 5 27.68 -18.90 -56.75
CA ALA A 5 27.84 -18.33 -55.41
C ALA A 5 26.49 -17.71 -54.95
N VAL A 6 25.89 -18.28 -53.90
CA VAL A 6 24.66 -17.76 -53.30
C VAL A 6 25.02 -16.90 -52.09
N LEU A 7 24.61 -15.63 -52.16
CA LEU A 7 24.63 -14.63 -51.09
C LEU A 7 23.73 -15.09 -49.92
N LEU A 8 24.27 -15.19 -48.71
CA LEU A 8 23.50 -15.33 -47.49
C LEU A 8 23.70 -14.08 -46.63
N SER A 9 22.79 -13.11 -46.80
CA SER A 9 22.63 -11.98 -45.89
C SER A 9 21.95 -12.48 -44.61
N SER A 10 22.73 -12.66 -43.56
CA SER A 10 22.25 -13.07 -42.23
C SER A 10 21.50 -11.91 -41.57
N LEU A 11 20.17 -11.88 -41.72
CA LEU A 11 19.30 -11.02 -40.91
C LEU A 11 19.26 -11.57 -39.48
N PHE A 12 20.17 -11.10 -38.62
CA PHE A 12 20.08 -11.30 -37.18
C PHE A 12 18.94 -10.44 -36.64
N PHE A 13 17.74 -11.02 -36.55
CA PHE A 13 16.67 -10.48 -35.71
C PHE A 13 17.10 -10.67 -34.25
N PHE A 14 17.74 -9.64 -33.67
CA PHE A 14 17.84 -9.51 -32.22
C PHE A 14 16.42 -9.32 -31.67
N SER A 15 15.77 -10.43 -31.32
CA SER A 15 14.59 -10.40 -30.47
C SER A 15 15.06 -9.93 -29.10
N GLY A 16 14.96 -8.62 -28.86
CA GLY A 16 15.29 -8.02 -27.57
C GLY A 16 14.41 -8.63 -26.50
N ILE A 17 15.03 -9.35 -25.56
CA ILE A 17 14.36 -9.81 -24.34
C ILE A 17 13.91 -8.55 -23.61
N GLN A 18 12.60 -8.26 -23.67
CA GLN A 18 12.04 -7.18 -22.87
C GLN A 18 12.01 -7.66 -21.41
N VAL A 19 12.98 -7.20 -20.64
CA VAL A 19 12.93 -7.30 -19.18
C VAL A 19 11.82 -6.37 -18.73
N ALA A 20 10.66 -6.93 -18.35
CA ALA A 20 9.63 -6.16 -17.67
C ALA A 20 10.23 -5.56 -16.40
N ALA A 21 10.09 -4.24 -16.21
CA ALA A 21 10.48 -3.59 -14.96
C ALA A 21 9.70 -4.26 -13.82
N ALA A 22 10.41 -4.76 -12.81
CA ALA A 22 9.77 -5.31 -11.62
C ALA A 22 8.99 -4.20 -10.91
N ALA A 23 7.77 -4.53 -10.47
CA ALA A 23 6.99 -3.68 -9.57
C ALA A 23 7.85 -3.21 -8.39
N ALA A 24 7.87 -1.89 -8.15
CA ALA A 24 8.71 -1.28 -7.12
C ALA A 24 7.84 -0.84 -5.93
N ILE A 25 8.11 -1.40 -4.76
CA ILE A 25 7.53 -0.98 -3.48
C ILE A 25 8.61 -0.25 -2.69
N SER A 26 8.33 0.98 -2.28
CA SER A 26 9.23 1.80 -1.47
C SER A 26 8.46 2.46 -0.34
N ALA A 27 8.98 2.36 0.87
CA ALA A 27 8.39 2.98 2.05
C ALA A 27 9.44 3.17 3.15
N PRO A 28 9.29 4.15 4.05
CA PRO A 28 10.14 4.26 5.24
C PRO A 28 9.95 3.07 6.18
N GLY A 29 11.02 2.73 6.89
CA GLY A 29 10.93 1.83 8.05
C GLY A 29 10.31 2.53 9.26
N CYS A 30 10.25 1.82 10.38
CA CYS A 30 9.82 2.41 11.64
C CYS A 30 10.99 3.05 12.37
N SER A 31 10.93 4.37 12.58
CA SER A 31 11.97 5.10 13.33
C SER A 31 11.74 5.01 14.84
N SER A 32 10.50 4.79 15.27
CA SER A 32 10.12 4.69 16.68
C SER A 32 9.87 3.24 17.11
N SER A 33 10.67 2.75 18.05
CA SER A 33 10.54 1.39 18.59
C SER A 33 9.22 1.15 19.35
N THR A 34 8.63 2.21 19.91
CA THR A 34 7.30 2.17 20.57
C THR A 34 6.20 1.69 19.63
N TRP A 35 6.36 1.89 18.32
CA TRP A 35 5.38 1.54 17.30
C TRP A 35 5.75 0.28 16.52
N SER A 36 6.80 -0.44 16.93
CA SER A 36 7.25 -1.67 16.25
C SER A 36 6.17 -2.77 16.22
N TRP A 37 5.27 -2.79 17.20
CA TRP A 37 4.14 -3.72 17.27
C TRP A 37 3.14 -3.58 16.12
N THR A 38 3.16 -2.46 15.38
CA THR A 38 2.30 -2.24 14.21
C THR A 38 2.77 -3.03 12.97
N SER A 39 3.93 -3.67 13.04
CA SER A 39 4.46 -4.46 11.94
C SER A 39 3.64 -5.73 11.72
N ASN A 40 3.56 -6.19 10.48
CA ASN A 40 2.94 -7.49 10.17
C ASN A 40 3.90 -8.66 10.46
N LYS A 41 3.43 -9.90 10.32
CA LYS A 41 4.22 -11.13 10.53
C LYS A 41 5.39 -11.32 9.56
N GLN A 42 5.46 -10.56 8.47
CA GLN A 42 6.64 -10.50 7.58
C GLN A 42 7.70 -9.49 8.07
N GLY A 43 7.46 -8.80 9.19
CA GLY A 43 8.35 -7.77 9.71
C GLY A 43 8.29 -6.46 8.91
N GLN A 44 7.21 -6.25 8.15
CA GLN A 44 7.02 -5.03 7.37
C GLN A 44 6.39 -3.95 8.23
N SER A 45 6.91 -2.71 8.15
CA SER A 45 6.30 -1.57 8.84
C SER A 45 4.91 -1.27 8.28
N ALA A 46 4.07 -0.57 9.06
CA ALA A 46 2.77 -0.11 8.58
C ALA A 46 2.88 0.70 7.27
N CYS A 47 3.97 1.47 7.09
CA CYS A 47 4.29 2.19 5.86
C CYS A 47 4.49 1.25 4.66
N THR A 48 5.24 0.17 4.86
CA THR A 48 5.47 -0.84 3.82
C THR A 48 4.18 -1.55 3.45
N VAL A 49 3.37 -1.95 4.43
CA VAL A 49 2.07 -2.59 4.17
C VAL A 49 1.13 -1.63 3.42
N ALA A 50 1.08 -0.34 3.79
CA ALA A 50 0.32 0.69 3.05
C ALA A 50 0.78 0.79 1.59
N ALA A 51 2.11 0.82 1.35
CA ALA A 51 2.66 0.88 -0.01
C ALA A 51 2.26 -0.34 -0.84
N TYR A 52 2.29 -1.55 -0.27
CA TYR A 52 1.77 -2.73 -0.95
C TYR A 52 0.29 -2.57 -1.30
N MET A 53 -0.57 -2.22 -0.33
CA MET A 53 -2.01 -2.09 -0.56
C MET A 53 -2.32 -1.08 -1.68
N LEU A 54 -1.70 0.10 -1.64
CA LEU A 54 -1.85 1.13 -2.66
C LEU A 54 -1.33 0.71 -4.04
N SER A 55 -0.23 -0.06 -4.08
CA SER A 55 0.32 -0.57 -5.35
C SER A 55 -0.67 -1.41 -6.15
N SER A 56 -1.65 -2.05 -5.50
CA SER A 56 -2.67 -2.84 -6.17
C SER A 56 -3.58 -2.02 -7.09
N CYS A 57 -3.75 -0.72 -6.81
CA CYS A 57 -4.48 0.22 -7.68
C CYS A 57 -3.56 1.02 -8.62
N SER A 58 -2.24 0.96 -8.44
CA SER A 58 -1.25 1.78 -9.18
C SER A 58 -0.33 0.96 -10.09
N GLY A 59 -0.84 -0.11 -10.71
CA GLY A 59 -0.07 -0.92 -11.66
C GLY A 59 1.06 -1.73 -11.02
N GLY A 60 0.94 -2.01 -9.71
CA GLY A 60 1.88 -2.83 -8.95
C GLY A 60 3.05 -2.08 -8.32
N SER A 61 3.19 -0.77 -8.52
CA SER A 61 4.25 0.03 -7.88
C SER A 61 3.65 1.16 -7.04
N PHE A 62 4.24 1.42 -5.88
CA PHE A 62 3.85 2.56 -5.05
C PHE A 62 4.99 2.99 -4.15
N THR A 63 5.07 4.30 -3.88
CA THR A 63 6.02 4.88 -2.93
C THR A 63 5.28 5.64 -1.84
N VAL A 64 5.43 5.19 -0.60
CA VAL A 64 5.10 6.00 0.57
C VAL A 64 6.36 6.81 0.91
N ALA A 65 6.31 8.12 0.69
CA ALA A 65 7.44 8.99 0.98
C ALA A 65 7.64 9.15 2.51
N PRO A 66 8.89 9.25 3.01
CA PRO A 66 9.13 9.58 4.41
C PRO A 66 8.60 10.98 4.74
N LEU A 67 8.09 11.14 5.96
CA LEU A 67 7.74 12.47 6.48
C LEU A 67 9.01 13.32 6.64
N ALA A 68 8.95 14.59 6.25
CA ALA A 68 10.08 15.51 6.42
C ALA A 68 10.16 16.08 7.85
N SER A 69 9.07 16.07 8.60
CA SER A 69 9.03 16.45 10.02
C SER A 69 7.90 15.76 10.79
N SER A 70 7.99 15.78 12.12
CA SER A 70 6.96 15.30 13.05
C SER A 70 5.69 16.18 13.13
N SER A 71 5.58 17.19 12.25
CA SER A 71 4.40 18.06 12.14
C SER A 71 3.61 17.78 10.87
N GLN A 72 3.97 16.75 10.12
CA GLN A 72 3.33 16.34 8.88
C GLN A 72 2.59 15.03 9.08
N ALA A 73 1.55 14.80 8.29
CA ALA A 73 0.82 13.55 8.25
C ALA A 73 0.52 13.19 6.80
N TYR A 74 0.19 11.94 6.52
CA TYR A 74 -0.32 11.57 5.21
C TYR A 74 -1.75 12.14 5.02
N PRO A 75 -1.97 13.08 4.08
CA PRO A 75 -3.18 13.90 4.06
C PRO A 75 -4.39 13.24 3.37
N GLY A 76 -4.27 12.00 2.88
CA GLY A 76 -5.22 11.39 1.96
C GLY A 76 -5.10 11.97 0.53
N PRO A 77 -6.10 11.75 -0.35
CA PRO A 77 -6.07 12.28 -1.71
C PRO A 77 -6.01 13.80 -1.76
N THR A 78 -5.22 14.36 -2.68
CA THR A 78 -5.02 15.80 -2.85
C THR A 78 -5.53 16.34 -4.19
N GLY A 79 -6.29 15.56 -4.96
CA GLY A 79 -6.82 15.95 -6.26
C GLY A 79 -6.62 14.90 -7.36
N GLY A 80 -7.44 14.99 -8.41
CA GLY A 80 -7.20 14.29 -9.68
C GLY A 80 -7.72 12.87 -9.69
N SER A 81 -6.93 11.91 -10.20
CA SER A 81 -7.31 10.50 -10.22
C SER A 81 -7.42 9.90 -8.81
N ASP A 82 -6.67 10.44 -7.86
CA ASP A 82 -6.56 9.95 -6.49
C ASP A 82 -7.88 10.12 -5.72
N ASP A 83 -8.67 11.13 -6.09
CA ASP A 83 -9.97 11.44 -5.46
C ASP A 83 -11.02 10.33 -5.70
N ALA A 84 -10.83 9.51 -6.73
CA ALA A 84 -11.69 8.37 -7.07
C ALA A 84 -11.02 7.01 -6.81
N ASP A 85 -9.79 7.00 -6.29
CA ASP A 85 -9.06 5.77 -6.01
C ASP A 85 -9.59 5.10 -4.72
N LEU A 86 -10.29 3.99 -4.88
CA LEU A 86 -10.86 3.21 -3.76
C LEU A 86 -9.81 2.49 -2.90
N CYS A 87 -8.56 2.33 -3.38
CA CYS A 87 -7.45 1.89 -2.53
C CYS A 87 -7.00 3.01 -1.59
N LEU A 88 -6.96 4.26 -2.07
CA LEU A 88 -6.54 5.42 -1.26
C LEU A 88 -7.65 5.91 -0.35
N CYS A 89 -8.88 6.00 -0.87
CA CYS A 89 -10.12 6.32 -0.17
C CYS A 89 -10.68 5.12 0.60
N ASN A 90 -9.85 4.58 1.50
CA ASN A 90 -10.09 3.33 2.19
C ASN A 90 -9.72 3.43 3.68
N THR A 91 -10.53 2.85 4.56
CA THR A 91 -10.31 2.84 6.01
C THR A 91 -9.11 1.99 6.44
N ILE A 92 -8.80 0.91 5.73
CA ILE A 92 -7.63 0.05 5.96
C ILE A 92 -6.36 0.83 5.59
N THR A 93 -6.33 1.45 4.42
CA THR A 93 -5.19 2.29 4.00
C THR A 93 -4.98 3.46 4.96
N TYR A 94 -6.05 4.13 5.37
CA TYR A 94 -5.97 5.18 6.39
C TYR A 94 -5.38 4.68 7.71
N SER A 95 -5.81 3.50 8.19
CA SER A 95 -5.27 2.93 9.43
C SER A 95 -3.78 2.62 9.31
N LEU A 96 -3.35 2.04 8.19
CA LEU A 96 -1.94 1.75 7.92
C LEU A 96 -1.10 3.02 7.80
N LEU A 97 -1.60 4.06 7.13
CA LEU A 97 -0.92 5.35 7.02
C LEU A 97 -0.88 6.11 8.37
N SER A 98 -1.93 6.02 9.18
CA SER A 98 -1.95 6.63 10.52
C SER A 98 -0.94 5.97 11.46
N ALA A 99 -0.87 4.64 11.43
CA ALA A 99 0.18 3.91 12.14
C ALA A 99 1.58 4.23 11.57
N CYS A 100 1.69 4.46 10.26
CA CYS A 100 2.93 4.89 9.62
C CYS A 100 3.38 6.31 10.05
N ASP A 101 2.45 7.25 10.24
CA ASP A 101 2.72 8.57 10.82
C ASP A 101 3.29 8.40 12.23
N ALA A 102 2.61 7.63 13.08
CA ALA A 102 3.02 7.35 14.46
C ALA A 102 4.42 6.71 14.52
N CYS A 103 4.64 5.71 13.67
CA CYS A 103 5.88 4.96 13.52
C CYS A 103 7.07 5.81 13.04
N GLN A 104 6.80 6.91 12.35
CA GLN A 104 7.80 7.92 11.96
C GLN A 104 7.97 9.04 13.00
N GLY A 105 7.19 9.02 14.09
CA GLY A 105 7.26 10.01 15.17
C GLY A 105 6.37 11.23 14.94
N SER A 106 5.34 11.10 14.11
CA SER A 106 4.35 12.15 13.84
C SER A 106 2.96 11.79 14.36
N GLU A 107 2.05 12.75 14.31
CA GLU A 107 0.62 12.55 14.54
C GLU A 107 -0.12 12.34 13.22
N TRP A 108 -1.21 11.58 13.26
CA TRP A 108 -2.08 11.33 12.12
C TRP A 108 -3.27 12.30 12.10
N VAL A 109 -3.86 12.50 10.92
CA VAL A 109 -5.08 13.30 10.78
C VAL A 109 -6.33 12.48 11.10
N SER A 110 -7.44 13.16 11.42
CA SER A 110 -8.74 12.51 11.54
C SER A 110 -9.17 11.84 10.23
N TRP A 111 -10.05 10.84 10.31
CA TRP A 111 -10.63 10.21 9.12
C TRP A 111 -11.36 11.24 8.25
N ALA A 112 -12.11 12.16 8.87
CA ALA A 112 -12.83 13.22 8.17
C ALA A 112 -11.88 14.12 7.35
N THR A 113 -10.74 14.47 7.92
CA THR A 113 -9.69 15.23 7.21
C THR A 113 -9.11 14.41 6.07
N TYR A 114 -8.69 13.17 6.34
CA TYR A 114 -8.08 12.30 5.32
C TYR A 114 -8.98 12.09 4.11
N LYS A 115 -10.28 11.85 4.31
CA LYS A 115 -11.22 11.57 3.22
C LYS A 115 -11.79 12.81 2.53
N THR A 116 -11.31 14.02 2.85
CA THR A 116 -11.94 15.28 2.43
C THR A 116 -12.16 15.37 0.91
N ASN A 117 -11.20 14.90 0.12
CA ASN A 117 -11.28 14.94 -1.35
C ASN A 117 -11.79 13.63 -1.98
N CYS A 118 -12.12 12.62 -1.18
CA CYS A 118 -12.66 11.37 -1.70
C CYS A 118 -14.05 11.57 -2.31
N THR A 119 -14.17 11.37 -3.62
CA THR A 119 -15.44 11.37 -4.34
C THR A 119 -16.26 10.11 -4.08
N SER A 120 -15.59 9.01 -3.79
CA SER A 120 -16.18 7.75 -3.33
C SER A 120 -15.26 7.10 -2.30
N VAL A 121 -15.82 6.31 -1.41
CA VAL A 121 -15.09 5.65 -0.33
C VAL A 121 -15.46 4.18 -0.34
N GLN A 122 -14.46 3.32 -0.25
CA GLN A 122 -14.68 1.87 -0.13
C GLN A 122 -15.47 1.55 1.14
N ALA A 123 -16.30 0.51 1.11
CA ALA A 123 -17.00 0.06 2.33
C ALA A 123 -16.00 -0.17 3.47
N ALA A 124 -16.37 0.23 4.70
CA ALA A 124 -15.50 0.11 5.85
C ALA A 124 -15.04 -1.34 6.05
N SER A 125 -13.80 -1.51 6.53
CA SER A 125 -13.22 -2.85 6.77
C SER A 125 -13.18 -3.77 5.54
N SER A 126 -13.17 -3.19 4.33
CA SER A 126 -13.05 -3.92 3.07
C SER A 126 -12.02 -3.28 2.15
N PHE A 127 -11.49 -4.04 1.19
CA PHE A 127 -10.51 -3.55 0.22
C PHE A 127 -10.93 -3.95 -1.21
N PRO A 128 -10.76 -3.08 -2.22
CA PRO A 128 -11.28 -3.35 -3.57
C PRO A 128 -10.53 -4.47 -4.30
N ASN A 129 -9.27 -4.73 -3.91
CA ASN A 129 -8.42 -5.74 -4.52
C ASN A 129 -8.04 -6.84 -3.51
N PRO A 130 -7.61 -8.02 -3.98
CA PRO A 130 -6.97 -9.00 -3.10
C PRO A 130 -5.68 -8.45 -2.49
N VAL A 131 -5.32 -8.91 -1.29
CA VAL A 131 -4.04 -8.56 -0.65
C VAL A 131 -2.88 -8.90 -1.59
N PRO A 132 -1.97 -7.94 -1.87
CA PRO A 132 -0.86 -8.16 -2.79
C PRO A 132 0.10 -9.27 -2.36
N VAL A 133 0.73 -9.90 -3.36
CA VAL A 133 1.82 -10.85 -3.11
C VAL A 133 2.98 -10.13 -2.42
N GLY A 134 3.50 -10.74 -1.36
CA GLY A 134 4.64 -10.21 -0.60
C GLY A 134 4.25 -9.41 0.65
N THR A 135 2.97 -9.25 0.97
CA THR A 135 2.53 -8.64 2.24
C THR A 135 1.39 -9.40 2.90
N SER A 136 1.04 -8.98 4.11
CA SER A 136 -0.14 -9.40 4.86
C SER A 136 -0.65 -8.20 5.63
N VAL A 137 -1.97 -8.08 5.74
CA VAL A 137 -2.61 -6.96 6.42
C VAL A 137 -2.91 -7.37 7.87
N PRO A 138 -2.37 -6.66 8.88
CA PRO A 138 -2.69 -6.92 10.27
C PRO A 138 -4.18 -6.74 10.58
N LEU A 139 -4.73 -7.57 11.47
CA LEU A 139 -6.14 -7.48 11.85
C LEU A 139 -6.53 -6.10 12.39
N TRP A 140 -5.66 -5.47 13.18
CA TRP A 140 -5.90 -4.13 13.72
C TRP A 140 -6.16 -3.07 12.65
N ALA A 141 -5.64 -3.25 11.42
CA ALA A 141 -5.86 -2.30 10.33
C ALA A 141 -7.28 -2.41 9.72
N LEU A 142 -8.03 -3.46 10.05
CA LEU A 142 -9.40 -3.67 9.58
C LEU A 142 -10.46 -3.07 10.51
N ILE A 143 -10.06 -2.45 11.63
CA ILE A 143 -10.99 -1.78 12.55
C ILE A 143 -11.72 -0.66 11.81
N ASP A 144 -13.04 -0.60 11.99
CA ASP A 144 -13.86 0.46 11.40
C ASP A 144 -13.62 1.81 12.10
N VAL A 145 -12.70 2.60 11.57
CA VAL A 145 -12.38 3.95 12.04
C VAL A 145 -13.51 4.96 11.82
N THR A 146 -14.56 4.61 11.08
CA THR A 146 -15.67 5.55 10.83
C THR A 146 -16.56 5.77 12.05
N VAL A 147 -16.50 4.86 13.02
CA VAL A 147 -17.25 4.96 14.29
C VAL A 147 -16.65 6.05 15.19
N GLU A 148 -15.35 5.98 15.46
CA GLU A 148 -14.64 6.94 16.32
C GLU A 148 -14.11 8.15 15.54
N GLY A 149 -14.10 8.09 14.21
CA GLY A 149 -13.62 9.15 13.33
C GLY A 149 -12.10 9.28 13.26
N THR A 150 -11.35 8.33 13.84
CA THR A 150 -9.89 8.32 13.85
C THR A 150 -9.34 6.91 14.07
N TRP A 151 -8.08 6.69 13.71
CA TRP A 151 -7.34 5.51 14.14
C TRP A 151 -6.97 5.63 15.63
N ASP A 152 -7.31 4.62 16.42
CA ASP A 152 -6.98 4.54 17.84
C ASP A 152 -5.91 3.47 18.09
N PRO A 153 -4.70 3.85 18.52
CA PRO A 153 -3.60 2.91 18.77
C PRO A 153 -3.89 1.96 19.95
N ILE A 154 -4.71 2.36 20.93
CA ILE A 154 -5.03 1.50 22.08
C ILE A 154 -5.95 0.37 21.62
N THR A 155 -7.03 0.72 20.93
CA THR A 155 -7.95 -0.28 20.37
C THR A 155 -7.25 -1.18 19.34
N ALA A 156 -6.40 -0.60 18.48
CA ALA A 156 -5.58 -1.37 17.54
C ALA A 156 -4.64 -2.36 18.25
N ALA A 157 -3.96 -1.96 19.33
CA ALA A 157 -3.08 -2.85 20.09
C ALA A 157 -3.85 -3.98 20.82
N ILE A 158 -5.08 -3.72 21.28
CA ILE A 158 -5.93 -4.73 21.91
C ILE A 158 -6.40 -5.78 20.89
N VAL A 159 -6.78 -5.34 19.69
CA VAL A 159 -7.18 -6.25 18.60
C VAL A 159 -5.98 -7.07 18.10
N GLY A 160 -4.81 -6.45 17.98
CA GLY A 160 -3.59 -7.10 17.56
C GLY A 160 -3.54 -7.40 16.05
N ASP A 161 -2.51 -8.12 15.63
CA ASP A 161 -2.24 -8.43 14.23
C ASP A 161 -2.95 -9.71 13.74
N THR A 162 -3.22 -10.69 14.62
CA THR A 162 -3.75 -12.00 14.21
C THR A 162 -5.28 -12.14 14.25
N PRO A 163 -5.91 -12.83 13.27
CA PRO A 163 -5.30 -13.37 12.05
C PRO A 163 -5.08 -12.28 11.00
N GLU A 164 -3.89 -12.26 10.39
CA GLU A 164 -3.61 -11.37 9.26
C GLU A 164 -4.22 -11.87 7.96
N ALA A 165 -4.75 -10.96 7.15
CA ALA A 165 -5.15 -11.25 5.78
C ALA A 165 -3.90 -11.43 4.91
N GLY A 166 -3.63 -12.65 4.47
CA GLY A 166 -2.44 -12.99 3.67
C GLY A 166 -2.60 -12.71 2.18
N PRO A 167 -1.54 -12.94 1.37
CA PRO A 167 -1.59 -12.75 -0.07
C PRO A 167 -2.77 -13.45 -0.74
N GLY A 168 -3.45 -12.76 -1.64
CA GLY A 168 -4.61 -13.26 -2.38
C GLY A 168 -5.92 -13.28 -1.60
N THR A 169 -5.91 -12.98 -0.29
CA THR A 169 -7.14 -12.83 0.49
C THR A 169 -7.95 -11.64 -0.01
N VAL A 170 -9.25 -11.85 -0.23
CA VAL A 170 -10.21 -10.76 -0.45
C VAL A 170 -10.73 -10.31 0.90
N ILE A 171 -10.56 -9.04 1.24
CA ILE A 171 -11.04 -8.47 2.50
C ILE A 171 -12.42 -7.86 2.25
N THR A 172 -13.44 -8.46 2.84
CA THR A 172 -14.83 -7.97 2.80
C THR A 172 -15.28 -7.57 4.20
N SER A 173 -16.13 -6.55 4.28
CA SER A 173 -16.84 -6.23 5.52
C SER A 173 -17.59 -7.48 6.00
N GLN A 174 -17.42 -7.85 7.27
CA GLN A 174 -18.18 -8.94 7.88
C GLN A 174 -19.64 -8.55 8.10
#